data_AF-A0A3R6F584-F1
#
_entry.id   AF-A0A3R6F584-F1
#
_cell.length_a   1.000
_cell.length_b   1.000
_cell.length_c   1.000
_cell.angle_alpha   90.00
_cell.angle_beta   90.00
_cell.angle_gamma   90.00
#
_symmetry.space_group_name_H-M   'P 1'
#
loop_
_entity.id
_entity.type
_entity.pdbx_description
1 polymer ?
#
loop_
_entity_poly.entity_id
_entity_poly.type
_entity_poly.pdbx_seq_one_letter_code
_entity_poly.pdbx_strand_id
1 'polypeptide(L)'
;MSKDPIVTVKEFNALELESDAFGVPVIFGTISKHRLKKWADATEKAIGKRIGFIYNDSVITAPQVNMRIESGRFCISSAPHKHNLKAIFSQIKQEKIDSIDSLFKNWNKDSIYYTLSKEKADSMIMAIDYWEAYAWKDLTTNPNEHYWYSIDDTTEYKKLEKELFEELQKPNLSSHSKEYMKSDAYKNYKAYICNNYEYINLMFQSFLFKNTKGLNGYLIDDIIQTKYPEIPSIRTFVDKTDNEDDELFAINEYQKKVWFQMNNEQRKREHEK
;
A
#
# COMPACT_ATOMS: atom_id res chain seq x y z
N MET A 1 -11.60 5.36 23.63
CA MET A 1 -11.33 4.52 22.44
C MET A 1 -10.47 5.33 21.50
N SER A 2 -9.58 4.69 20.71
CA SER A 2 -8.90 5.39 19.61
C SER A 2 -9.95 5.96 18.65
N LYS A 3 -9.70 7.14 18.07
CA LYS A 3 -10.62 7.75 17.08
C LYS A 3 -10.54 7.04 15.73
N ASP A 4 -9.37 6.48 15.40
CA ASP A 4 -9.12 5.79 14.13
C ASP A 4 -9.03 4.27 14.34
N PRO A 5 -9.72 3.47 13.52
CA PRO A 5 -9.62 2.01 13.57
C PRO A 5 -8.25 1.52 13.09
N ILE A 6 -7.77 0.43 13.68
CA ILE A 6 -6.52 -0.24 13.24
C ILE A 6 -6.71 -0.81 11.83
N VAL A 7 -7.83 -1.51 11.64
CA VAL A 7 -8.28 -2.17 10.41
C VAL A 7 -9.80 -2.16 10.35
N THR A 8 -10.36 -2.28 9.15
CA THR A 8 -11.79 -2.39 8.86
C THR A 8 -12.08 -3.66 8.06
N VAL A 9 -13.35 -3.87 7.66
CA VAL A 9 -13.74 -5.04 6.84
C VAL A 9 -12.98 -5.09 5.50
N LYS A 10 -12.55 -3.95 4.95
CA LYS A 10 -11.73 -3.91 3.74
C LYS A 10 -10.38 -4.60 3.91
N GLU A 11 -9.86 -4.64 5.13
CA GLU A 11 -8.61 -5.30 5.46
C GLU A 11 -8.78 -6.77 5.84
N PHE A 12 -10.00 -7.31 5.87
CA PHE A 12 -10.23 -8.74 6.10
C PHE A 12 -10.05 -9.51 4.79
N ASN A 13 -9.04 -10.37 4.76
CA ASN A 13 -8.73 -11.21 3.61
C ASN A 13 -9.62 -12.47 3.60
N ALA A 14 -9.36 -13.42 4.51
CA ALA A 14 -10.20 -14.61 4.69
C ALA A 14 -11.05 -14.50 5.96
N LEU A 15 -12.25 -15.07 5.93
CA LEU A 15 -13.20 -15.10 7.04
C LEU A 15 -13.93 -16.44 7.11
N GLU A 16 -13.89 -17.07 8.28
CA GLU A 16 -14.48 -18.37 8.53
C GLU A 16 -15.31 -18.33 9.82
N LEU A 17 -16.45 -19.00 9.80
CA LEU A 17 -17.30 -19.17 10.99
C LEU A 17 -17.19 -20.61 11.42
N GLU A 18 -16.57 -20.82 12.57
CA GLU A 18 -16.40 -22.14 13.17
C GLU A 18 -17.15 -22.21 14.50
N SER A 19 -17.12 -23.38 15.14
CA SER A 19 -17.56 -23.55 16.51
C SER A 19 -16.35 -23.94 17.36
N ASP A 20 -16.20 -23.32 18.53
CA ASP A 20 -15.16 -23.71 19.48
C ASP A 20 -15.43 -25.11 20.07
N ALA A 21 -14.54 -25.57 20.95
CA ALA A 21 -14.65 -26.87 21.61
C ALA A 21 -15.96 -27.06 22.42
N PHE A 22 -16.68 -25.98 22.72
CA PHE A 22 -17.95 -25.98 23.45
C PHE A 22 -19.16 -25.76 22.55
N GLY A 23 -18.98 -25.73 21.22
CA GLY A 23 -20.05 -25.50 20.25
C GLY A 23 -20.46 -24.02 20.13
N VAL A 24 -19.69 -23.10 20.72
CA VAL A 24 -19.97 -21.66 20.63
C VAL A 24 -19.43 -21.13 19.31
N PRO A 25 -20.23 -20.41 18.51
CA PRO A 25 -19.75 -19.84 17.25
C PRO A 25 -18.60 -18.86 17.47
N VAL A 26 -17.58 -18.93 16.61
CA VAL A 26 -16.40 -18.06 16.61
C VAL A 26 -16.07 -17.67 15.17
N ILE A 27 -15.69 -16.41 14.95
CA ILE A 27 -15.27 -15.94 13.63
C ILE A 27 -13.74 -15.88 13.61
N PHE A 28 -13.13 -16.64 12.72
CA PHE A 28 -11.70 -16.54 12.42
C PHE A 28 -11.49 -15.69 11.18
N GLY A 29 -10.37 -14.99 11.14
CA GLY A 29 -9.98 -14.27 9.94
C GLY A 29 -8.51 -13.96 9.85
N THR A 30 -8.13 -13.48 8.67
CA THR A 30 -6.78 -13.02 8.37
C THR A 30 -6.83 -11.59 7.85
N ILE A 31 -5.87 -10.77 8.28
CA ILE A 31 -5.65 -9.44 7.72
C ILE A 31 -4.99 -9.55 6.35
N SER A 32 -5.35 -8.65 5.45
CA SER A 32 -4.71 -8.43 4.16
C SER A 32 -3.19 -8.37 4.28
N LYS A 33 -2.49 -8.99 3.33
CA LYS A 33 -1.03 -8.94 3.26
C LYS A 33 -0.49 -7.50 3.17
N HIS A 34 -1.32 -6.58 2.67
CA HIS A 34 -1.00 -5.15 2.52
C HIS A 34 -1.07 -4.37 3.84
N ARG A 35 -1.50 -5.00 4.94
CA ARG A 35 -1.74 -4.35 6.25
C ARG A 35 -1.16 -5.13 7.43
N LEU A 36 -0.29 -6.10 7.16
CA LEU A 36 0.29 -6.97 8.20
C LEU A 36 1.19 -6.20 9.16
N LYS A 37 2.01 -5.27 8.67
CA LYS A 37 2.91 -4.50 9.54
C LYS A 37 2.14 -3.52 10.40
N LYS A 38 1.14 -2.83 9.81
CA LYS A 38 0.21 -1.98 10.54
C LYS A 38 -0.49 -2.75 11.66
N TRP A 39 -0.97 -3.96 11.36
CA TRP A 39 -1.56 -4.85 12.37
C TRP A 39 -0.56 -5.25 13.46
N ALA A 40 0.62 -5.75 13.07
CA ALA A 40 1.65 -6.19 14.00
C ALA A 40 2.07 -5.05 14.95
N ASP A 41 2.39 -3.87 14.41
CA ASP A 41 2.79 -2.70 15.20
C ASP A 41 1.67 -2.23 16.14
N ALA A 42 0.40 -2.27 15.68
CA ALA A 42 -0.73 -1.92 16.53
C ALA A 42 -0.92 -2.92 17.68
N THR A 43 -0.75 -4.22 17.43
CA THR A 43 -0.81 -5.25 18.49
C THR A 43 0.35 -5.11 19.48
N GLU A 44 1.56 -4.80 19.01
CA GLU A 44 2.71 -4.55 19.88
C GLU A 44 2.50 -3.35 20.79
N LYS A 45 2.06 -2.21 20.22
CA LYS A 45 1.71 -0.99 20.99
C LYS A 45 0.58 -1.22 22.00
N ALA A 46 -0.23 -2.26 21.80
CA ALA A 46 -1.35 -2.65 22.64
C ALA A 46 -1.03 -3.75 23.66
N ILE A 47 0.22 -4.24 23.77
CA ILE A 47 0.59 -5.24 24.78
C ILE A 47 0.19 -4.76 26.19
N GLY A 48 -0.50 -5.62 26.94
CA GLY A 48 -1.07 -5.31 28.26
C GLY A 48 -2.36 -4.49 28.23
N LYS A 49 -2.82 -4.05 27.05
CA LYS A 49 -4.08 -3.34 26.81
C LYS A 49 -5.05 -4.26 26.05
N ARG A 50 -6.23 -3.73 25.68
CA ARG A 50 -7.26 -4.46 24.93
C ARG A 50 -7.43 -3.91 23.52
N ILE A 51 -7.55 -4.78 22.53
CA ILE A 51 -8.00 -4.44 21.17
C ILE A 51 -9.43 -4.94 21.02
N GLY A 52 -10.33 -4.05 20.63
CA GLY A 52 -11.77 -4.36 20.51
C GLY A 52 -12.21 -4.60 19.08
N PHE A 53 -13.09 -5.58 18.88
CA PHE A 53 -13.93 -5.64 17.68
C PHE A 53 -15.22 -4.88 17.94
N ILE A 54 -15.44 -3.82 17.15
CA ILE A 54 -16.57 -2.92 17.27
C ILE A 54 -17.50 -3.17 16.08
N TYR A 55 -18.80 -3.29 16.36
CA TYR A 55 -19.84 -3.51 15.37
C TYR A 55 -21.08 -2.71 15.76
N ASN A 56 -21.58 -1.88 14.84
CA ASN A 56 -22.71 -0.96 15.08
C ASN A 56 -22.59 -0.23 16.43
N ASP A 57 -21.47 0.47 16.62
CA ASP A 57 -21.08 1.20 17.83
C ASP A 57 -21.02 0.37 19.13
N SER A 58 -21.13 -0.96 19.03
CA SER A 58 -21.09 -1.88 20.16
C SER A 58 -19.79 -2.67 20.18
N VAL A 59 -19.16 -2.74 21.36
CA VAL A 59 -17.99 -3.61 21.58
C VAL A 59 -18.46 -5.06 21.73
N ILE A 60 -18.17 -5.88 20.73
CA ILE A 60 -18.51 -7.30 20.73
C ILE A 60 -17.53 -8.07 21.62
N THR A 61 -16.24 -7.84 21.41
CA THR A 61 -15.15 -8.41 22.20
C THR A 61 -13.99 -7.43 22.32
N ALA A 62 -13.22 -7.57 23.38
CA ALA A 62 -12.04 -6.75 23.64
C ALA A 62 -10.99 -7.55 24.41
N PRO A 63 -10.38 -8.59 23.79
CA PRO A 63 -9.35 -9.39 24.43
C PRO A 63 -8.13 -8.55 24.81
N GLN A 64 -7.44 -8.95 25.86
CA GLN A 64 -6.13 -8.40 26.21
C GLN A 64 -5.09 -8.90 25.20
N VAL A 65 -4.23 -7.99 24.73
CA VAL A 65 -3.12 -8.34 23.84
C VAL A 65 -1.92 -8.70 24.69
N ASN A 66 -1.37 -9.88 24.44
CA ASN A 66 -0.25 -10.43 25.20
C ASN A 66 1.08 -10.37 24.44
N MET A 67 1.03 -10.27 23.11
CA MET A 67 2.20 -10.24 22.24
C MET A 67 1.87 -9.56 20.91
N ARG A 68 2.94 -9.15 20.21
CA ARG A 68 2.89 -8.74 18.81
C ARG A 68 2.42 -9.91 17.92
N ILE A 69 1.49 -9.65 17.00
CA ILE A 69 0.89 -10.65 16.11
C ILE A 69 1.29 -10.35 14.66
N GLU A 70 2.34 -11.02 14.18
CA GLU A 70 2.84 -10.85 12.80
C GLU A 70 1.96 -11.53 11.74
N SER A 71 1.24 -12.58 12.13
CA SER A 71 0.53 -13.46 11.19
C SER A 71 -0.73 -12.83 10.58
N GLY A 72 -1.18 -11.68 11.10
CA GLY A 72 -2.47 -11.10 10.75
C GLY A 72 -3.68 -11.95 11.13
N ARG A 73 -3.50 -13.07 11.85
CA ARG A 73 -4.62 -13.92 12.29
C ARG A 73 -5.34 -13.27 13.45
N PHE A 74 -6.66 -13.27 13.39
CA PHE A 74 -7.52 -12.80 14.47
C PHE A 74 -8.71 -13.73 14.70
N CYS A 75 -9.31 -13.57 15.87
CA CYS A 75 -10.47 -14.33 16.30
C CYS A 75 -11.46 -13.36 16.98
N ILE A 76 -12.72 -13.44 16.58
CA ILE A 76 -13.84 -12.71 17.18
C ILE A 76 -14.73 -13.75 17.87
N SER A 77 -14.68 -13.74 19.19
CA SER A 77 -15.55 -14.50 20.06
C SER A 77 -16.51 -13.57 20.80
N SER A 78 -17.57 -14.12 21.36
CA SER A 78 -18.51 -13.41 22.22
C SER A 78 -18.78 -14.28 23.44
N ALA A 79 -19.04 -13.65 24.58
CA ALA A 79 -19.62 -14.38 25.71
C ALA A 79 -20.90 -15.12 25.25
N PRO A 80 -21.14 -16.35 25.74
CA PRO A 80 -22.32 -17.13 25.38
C PRO A 80 -23.60 -16.30 25.55
N HIS A 81 -24.49 -16.38 24.56
CA HIS A 81 -25.79 -15.69 24.53
C HIS A 81 -25.76 -14.14 24.51
N LYS A 82 -24.59 -13.49 24.50
CA LYS A 82 -24.49 -12.03 24.50
C LYS A 82 -24.72 -11.42 23.11
N HIS A 83 -24.09 -12.00 22.08
CA HIS A 83 -24.20 -11.53 20.71
C HIS A 83 -24.45 -12.70 19.75
N ASN A 84 -25.28 -12.48 18.74
CA ASN A 84 -25.50 -13.47 17.67
C ASN A 84 -24.37 -13.38 16.64
N LEU A 85 -23.27 -14.11 16.89
CA LEU A 85 -22.11 -14.12 16.01
C LEU A 85 -22.40 -14.65 14.61
N LYS A 86 -23.39 -15.55 14.45
CA LYS A 86 -23.81 -16.01 13.11
C LYS A 86 -24.40 -14.87 12.29
N ALA A 87 -25.28 -14.06 12.91
CA ALA A 87 -25.87 -12.90 12.24
C ALA A 87 -24.81 -11.81 11.95
N ILE A 88 -23.91 -11.53 12.91
CA ILE A 88 -22.81 -10.58 12.72
C ILE A 88 -21.91 -11.04 11.56
N PHE A 89 -21.56 -12.33 11.50
CA PHE A 89 -20.76 -12.89 10.42
C PHE A 89 -21.41 -12.71 9.05
N SER A 90 -22.71 -12.98 8.92
CA SER A 90 -23.45 -12.74 7.67
C SER A 90 -23.40 -11.28 7.25
N GLN A 91 -23.45 -10.34 8.19
CA GLN A 91 -23.36 -8.90 7.88
C GLN A 91 -21.95 -8.47 7.51
N ILE A 92 -20.90 -8.99 8.16
CA ILE A 92 -19.51 -8.76 7.76
C ILE A 92 -19.25 -9.26 6.34
N LYS A 93 -19.78 -10.44 5.99
CA LYS A 93 -19.71 -10.97 4.62
C LYS A 93 -20.37 -10.04 3.63
N GLN A 94 -21.59 -9.58 3.93
CA GLN A 94 -22.30 -8.66 3.05
C GLN A 94 -21.54 -7.34 2.89
N GLU A 95 -20.99 -6.76 3.97
CA GLU A 95 -20.17 -5.54 3.92
C GLU A 95 -18.92 -5.71 3.05
N LYS A 96 -18.25 -6.89 3.14
CA LYS A 96 -17.11 -7.20 2.26
C LYS A 96 -17.55 -7.29 0.80
N ILE A 97 -18.67 -7.96 0.52
CA ILE A 97 -19.25 -8.06 -0.83
C ILE A 97 -19.58 -6.66 -1.37
N ASP A 98 -20.32 -5.87 -0.60
CA ASP A 98 -20.74 -4.51 -0.97
C ASP A 98 -19.54 -3.59 -1.20
N SER A 99 -18.47 -3.74 -0.42
CA SER A 99 -17.22 -2.99 -0.61
C SER A 99 -16.54 -3.28 -1.95
N ILE A 100 -16.54 -4.54 -2.38
CA ILE A 100 -15.95 -4.98 -3.66
C ILE A 100 -16.89 -4.63 -4.81
N ASP A 101 -18.19 -4.85 -4.68
CA ASP A 101 -19.16 -4.45 -5.70
C ASP A 101 -19.18 -2.93 -5.91
N SER A 102 -19.06 -2.14 -4.83
CA SER A 102 -18.93 -0.69 -4.93
C SER A 102 -17.66 -0.27 -5.66
N LEU A 103 -16.57 -1.05 -5.54
CA LEU A 103 -15.35 -0.81 -6.30
C LEU A 103 -15.63 -0.95 -7.81
N PHE A 104 -16.41 -1.95 -8.22
CA PHE A 104 -16.68 -2.25 -9.63
C PHE A 104 -18.01 -1.70 -10.20
N LYS A 105 -18.78 -0.90 -9.44
CA LYS A 105 -20.15 -0.44 -9.78
C LYS A 105 -20.34 0.15 -11.19
N ASN A 106 -19.31 0.79 -11.75
CA ASN A 106 -19.33 1.42 -13.08
C ASN A 106 -18.39 0.74 -14.10
N TRP A 107 -17.88 -0.45 -13.77
CA TRP A 107 -17.01 -1.20 -14.66
C TRP A 107 -17.83 -1.90 -15.75
N ASN A 108 -17.22 -2.15 -16.92
CA ASN A 108 -17.94 -2.76 -18.03
C ASN A 108 -18.46 -4.15 -17.63
N LYS A 109 -19.77 -4.38 -17.84
CA LYS A 109 -20.50 -5.56 -17.38
C LYS A 109 -20.27 -6.81 -18.23
N ASP A 110 -19.46 -6.71 -19.28
CA ASP A 110 -19.12 -7.84 -20.16
C ASP A 110 -18.08 -8.81 -19.55
N SER A 111 -17.72 -8.66 -18.28
CA SER A 111 -16.79 -9.55 -17.56
C SER A 111 -17.44 -10.89 -17.21
N ILE A 112 -16.64 -11.96 -17.21
CA ILE A 112 -17.00 -13.31 -16.72
C ILE A 112 -17.56 -13.30 -15.28
N TYR A 113 -17.28 -12.25 -14.51
CA TYR A 113 -17.81 -12.06 -13.18
C TYR A 113 -19.35 -11.96 -13.17
N TYR A 114 -19.92 -11.26 -14.15
CA TYR A 114 -21.37 -11.06 -14.25
C TYR A 114 -22.11 -12.25 -14.88
N THR A 115 -21.39 -13.25 -15.38
CA THR A 115 -21.96 -14.49 -15.95
C THR A 115 -22.01 -15.64 -14.93
N LEU A 116 -21.39 -15.47 -13.75
CA LEU A 116 -21.46 -16.44 -12.64
C LEU A 116 -22.82 -16.39 -11.93
N SER A 117 -23.22 -17.51 -11.32
CA SER A 117 -24.34 -17.47 -10.36
C SER A 117 -23.94 -16.60 -9.15
N LYS A 118 -24.93 -16.01 -8.49
CA LYS A 118 -24.69 -15.14 -7.33
C LYS A 118 -23.83 -15.83 -6.26
N GLU A 119 -24.10 -17.11 -5.97
CA GLU A 119 -23.34 -17.86 -4.97
C GLU A 119 -21.86 -18.04 -5.36
N LYS A 120 -21.59 -18.23 -6.65
CA LYS A 120 -20.21 -18.36 -7.15
C LYS A 120 -19.49 -17.02 -7.15
N ALA A 121 -20.17 -15.95 -7.53
CA ALA A 121 -19.64 -14.59 -7.45
C ALA A 121 -19.31 -14.21 -6.00
N ASP A 122 -20.26 -14.37 -5.08
CA ASP A 122 -20.09 -14.08 -3.65
C ASP A 122 -18.92 -14.89 -3.05
N SER A 123 -18.78 -16.16 -3.42
CA SER A 123 -17.66 -17.01 -2.99
C SER A 123 -16.30 -16.48 -3.50
N MET A 124 -16.22 -16.07 -4.76
CA MET A 124 -15.01 -15.45 -5.31
C MET A 124 -14.66 -14.14 -4.61
N ILE A 125 -15.64 -13.26 -4.39
CA ILE A 125 -15.45 -11.98 -3.68
C ILE A 125 -14.92 -12.21 -2.26
N MET A 126 -15.46 -13.22 -1.57
CA MET A 126 -15.02 -13.57 -0.22
C MET A 126 -13.57 -14.04 -0.17
N ALA A 127 -13.03 -14.57 -1.27
CA ALA A 127 -11.62 -15.00 -1.38
C ALA A 127 -10.69 -13.89 -1.90
N ILE A 128 -11.22 -12.79 -2.44
CA ILE A 128 -10.45 -11.69 -3.00
C ILE A 128 -10.01 -10.72 -1.91
N ASP A 129 -8.74 -10.32 -1.96
CA ASP A 129 -8.22 -9.21 -1.18
C ASP A 129 -8.67 -7.88 -1.81
N TYR A 130 -9.22 -6.98 -0.97
CA TYR A 130 -9.72 -5.68 -1.45
C TYR A 130 -8.65 -4.85 -2.15
N TRP A 131 -7.41 -4.87 -1.65
CA TRP A 131 -6.32 -4.08 -2.20
C TRP A 131 -5.81 -4.66 -3.52
N GLU A 132 -5.88 -5.97 -3.71
CA GLU A 132 -5.62 -6.61 -5.02
C GLU A 132 -6.71 -6.24 -6.03
N ALA A 133 -7.98 -6.31 -5.64
CA ALA A 133 -9.10 -5.87 -6.48
C ALA A 133 -8.98 -4.39 -6.86
N TYR A 134 -8.62 -3.54 -5.90
CA TYR A 134 -8.39 -2.12 -6.11
C TYR A 134 -7.28 -1.88 -7.12
N ALA A 135 -6.13 -2.55 -6.96
CA ALA A 135 -5.01 -2.43 -7.88
C ALA A 135 -5.38 -2.86 -9.29
N TRP A 136 -6.14 -3.95 -9.44
CA TRP A 136 -6.60 -4.43 -10.74
C TRP A 136 -7.54 -3.44 -11.43
N LYS A 137 -8.53 -2.93 -10.69
CA LYS A 137 -9.43 -1.90 -11.23
C LYS A 137 -8.62 -0.69 -11.67
N ASP A 138 -7.77 -0.17 -10.78
CA ASP A 138 -6.99 1.04 -11.01
C ASP A 138 -6.09 0.92 -12.24
N LEU A 139 -5.45 -0.23 -12.44
CA LEU A 139 -4.65 -0.54 -13.63
C LEU A 139 -5.46 -0.43 -14.93
N THR A 140 -6.72 -0.90 -14.91
CA THR A 140 -7.60 -0.87 -16.09
C THR A 140 -8.24 0.50 -16.33
N THR A 141 -8.55 1.26 -15.28
CA THR A 141 -9.24 2.55 -15.41
C THR A 141 -8.29 3.71 -15.62
N ASN A 142 -7.08 3.63 -15.04
CA ASN A 142 -6.07 4.68 -15.09
C ASN A 142 -4.76 4.17 -15.71
N PRO A 143 -4.77 3.53 -16.89
CA PRO A 143 -3.56 2.89 -17.43
C PRO A 143 -2.39 3.87 -17.60
N ASN A 144 -2.66 5.15 -17.87
CA ASN A 144 -1.61 6.16 -17.98
C ASN A 144 -0.92 6.48 -16.65
N GLU A 145 -1.48 6.10 -15.50
CA GLU A 145 -0.85 6.26 -14.20
C GLU A 145 0.02 5.06 -13.81
N HIS A 146 0.18 4.07 -14.68
CA HIS A 146 0.98 2.87 -14.43
C HIS A 146 2.16 2.78 -15.39
N TYR A 147 3.21 2.11 -14.95
CA TYR A 147 4.40 1.89 -15.77
C TYR A 147 4.30 0.59 -16.56
N TRP A 148 4.52 0.67 -17.88
CA TRP A 148 4.32 -0.44 -18.82
C TRP A 148 5.60 -0.89 -19.54
N TYR A 149 6.72 -0.20 -19.31
CA TYR A 149 7.94 -0.40 -20.09
C TYR A 149 8.91 -1.29 -19.30
N SER A 150 9.54 -2.27 -19.93
CA SER A 150 10.70 -2.94 -19.34
C SER A 150 11.94 -2.16 -19.73
N ILE A 151 12.68 -1.63 -18.74
CA ILE A 151 14.03 -1.15 -18.96
C ILE A 151 14.99 -2.14 -18.31
N ASP A 152 15.95 -2.62 -19.09
CA ASP A 152 17.04 -3.41 -18.55
C ASP A 152 18.01 -2.47 -17.84
N ASP A 153 18.38 -2.86 -16.63
CA ASP A 153 19.35 -2.10 -15.85
C ASP A 153 20.71 -2.09 -16.56
N THR A 154 21.23 -0.89 -16.86
CA THR A 154 22.47 -0.73 -17.60
C THR A 154 23.66 -0.62 -16.67
N THR A 155 24.83 -1.04 -17.17
CA THR A 155 26.11 -0.92 -16.45
C THR A 155 26.37 0.51 -15.97
N GLU A 156 25.96 1.51 -16.76
CA GLU A 156 26.15 2.92 -16.40
C GLU A 156 25.23 3.34 -15.25
N TYR A 157 23.94 3.00 -15.29
CA TYR A 157 23.02 3.31 -14.19
C TYR A 157 23.48 2.69 -12.87
N LYS A 158 23.80 1.38 -12.86
CA LYS A 158 24.31 0.69 -11.66
C LYS A 158 25.56 1.35 -11.09
N LYS A 159 26.48 1.77 -11.97
CA LYS A 159 27.71 2.45 -11.57
C LYS A 159 27.37 3.78 -10.90
N LEU A 160 26.54 4.61 -11.52
CA LEU A 160 26.14 5.91 -10.96
C LEU A 160 25.34 5.76 -9.65
N GLU A 161 24.44 4.78 -9.56
CA GLU A 161 23.71 4.48 -8.32
C GLU A 161 24.66 4.07 -7.19
N LYS A 162 25.63 3.20 -7.49
CA LYS A 162 26.64 2.76 -6.52
C LYS A 162 27.52 3.92 -6.05
N GLU A 163 28.01 4.74 -6.98
CA GLU A 163 28.83 5.92 -6.66
C GLU A 163 28.06 6.91 -5.77
N LEU A 164 26.78 7.16 -6.08
CA LEU A 164 25.93 7.99 -5.24
C LEU A 164 25.73 7.36 -3.86
N PHE A 165 25.42 6.06 -3.79
CA PHE A 165 25.24 5.37 -2.52
C PHE A 165 26.49 5.51 -1.63
N GLU A 166 27.67 5.24 -2.17
CA GLU A 166 28.95 5.35 -1.46
C GLU A 166 29.23 6.79 -1.01
N GLU A 167 28.92 7.80 -1.84
CA GLU A 167 29.03 9.21 -1.49
C GLU A 167 28.17 9.57 -0.27
N LEU A 168 26.92 9.08 -0.24
CA LEU A 168 25.99 9.34 0.85
C LEU A 168 26.38 8.65 2.17
N GLN A 169 27.21 7.61 2.13
CA GLN A 169 27.74 6.93 3.34
C GLN A 169 28.97 7.62 3.95
N LYS A 170 29.55 8.64 3.30
CA LYS A 170 30.78 9.27 3.79
C LYS A 170 30.53 10.01 5.13
N PRO A 171 31.36 9.80 6.17
CA PRO A 171 31.08 10.24 7.54
C PRO A 171 31.17 11.75 7.80
N ASN A 172 31.29 12.60 6.77
CA ASN A 172 31.62 14.03 6.91
C ASN A 172 30.74 14.99 6.10
N LEU A 173 29.53 14.59 5.72
CA LEU A 173 28.61 15.47 4.99
C LEU A 173 27.47 15.83 5.95
N SER A 174 27.17 17.13 6.07
CA SER A 174 26.22 17.61 7.07
C SER A 174 24.82 17.08 6.80
N SER A 175 23.94 17.18 7.79
CA SER A 175 22.53 16.75 7.66
C SER A 175 21.72 17.53 6.63
N HIS A 176 22.32 18.50 5.92
CA HIS A 176 21.65 19.33 4.93
C HIS A 176 21.78 18.74 3.53
N SER A 177 20.64 18.40 2.91
CA SER A 177 20.57 17.91 1.53
C SER A 177 21.32 18.76 0.50
N LYS A 178 21.37 20.09 0.74
CA LYS A 178 22.11 21.05 -0.10
C LYS A 178 23.61 20.77 -0.21
N GLU A 179 24.22 20.09 0.75
CA GLU A 179 25.64 19.71 0.67
C GLU A 179 25.85 18.52 -0.27
N TYR A 180 25.01 17.49 -0.13
CA TYR A 180 25.02 16.34 -1.02
C TYR A 180 24.70 16.72 -2.46
N MET A 181 23.81 17.69 -2.68
CA MET A 181 23.48 18.20 -4.02
C MET A 181 24.67 18.88 -4.74
N LYS A 182 25.75 19.18 -4.02
CA LYS A 182 26.98 19.74 -4.62
C LYS A 182 27.96 18.67 -5.09
N SER A 183 27.82 17.41 -4.64
CA SER A 183 28.75 16.34 -5.00
C SER A 183 28.66 16.01 -6.48
N ASP A 184 29.79 15.65 -7.08
CA ASP A 184 29.83 15.28 -8.49
C ASP A 184 29.08 13.96 -8.73
N ALA A 185 29.14 13.02 -7.78
CA ALA A 185 28.36 11.79 -7.82
C ALA A 185 26.84 12.08 -7.94
N TYR A 186 26.32 12.99 -7.12
CA TYR A 186 24.90 13.38 -7.21
C TYR A 186 24.57 14.09 -8.51
N LYS A 187 25.38 15.08 -8.92
CA LYS A 187 25.14 15.81 -10.17
C LYS A 187 25.14 14.90 -11.38
N ASN A 188 26.07 13.94 -11.45
CA ASN A 188 26.17 12.97 -12.53
C ASN A 188 24.94 12.05 -12.54
N TYR A 189 24.55 11.50 -11.38
CA TYR A 189 23.35 10.67 -11.25
C TYR A 189 22.08 11.42 -11.66
N LYS A 190 21.89 12.65 -11.14
CA LYS A 190 20.75 13.51 -11.48
C LYS A 190 20.70 13.83 -12.97
N ALA A 191 21.82 14.25 -13.56
CA ALA A 191 21.90 14.57 -14.98
C ALA A 191 21.57 13.35 -15.84
N TYR A 192 22.08 12.17 -15.47
CA TYR A 192 21.78 10.92 -16.18
C TYR A 192 20.29 10.59 -16.17
N ILE A 193 19.63 10.65 -15.02
CA ILE A 193 18.19 10.38 -14.91
C ILE A 193 17.36 11.44 -15.65
N CYS A 194 17.71 12.73 -15.54
CA CYS A 194 16.95 13.79 -16.21
C CYS A 194 17.04 13.69 -17.74
N ASN A 195 18.19 13.23 -18.26
CA ASN A 195 18.39 13.02 -19.70
C ASN A 195 17.77 11.70 -20.21
N ASN A 196 17.65 10.69 -19.34
CA ASN A 196 17.10 9.37 -19.65
C ASN A 196 15.97 9.04 -18.65
N TYR A 197 14.80 9.67 -18.83
CA TYR A 197 13.70 9.63 -17.85
C TYR A 197 13.14 8.23 -17.63
N GLU A 198 13.33 7.30 -18.57
CA GLU A 198 13.00 5.88 -18.43
C GLU A 198 13.70 5.22 -17.23
N TYR A 199 14.86 5.73 -16.80
CA TYR A 199 15.59 5.26 -15.61
C TYR A 199 14.97 5.72 -14.29
N ILE A 200 13.98 6.62 -14.31
CA ILE A 200 13.21 6.98 -13.10
C ILE A 200 12.59 5.73 -12.46
N ASN A 201 12.17 4.75 -13.26
CA ASN A 201 11.59 3.53 -12.70
C ASN A 201 12.63 2.64 -12.00
N LEU A 202 13.89 2.64 -12.47
CA LEU A 202 14.98 1.98 -11.73
C LEU A 202 15.31 2.75 -10.45
N MET A 203 15.21 4.09 -10.47
CA MET A 203 15.32 4.90 -9.26
C MET A 203 14.23 4.55 -8.23
N PHE A 204 13.00 4.25 -8.65
CA PHE A 204 11.94 3.79 -7.75
C PHE A 204 12.26 2.48 -7.03
N GLN A 205 13.13 1.66 -7.59
CA GLN A 205 13.61 0.40 -7.01
C GLN A 205 14.93 0.55 -6.24
N SER A 206 15.56 1.72 -6.34
CA SER A 206 16.87 2.03 -5.76
C SER A 206 16.85 2.16 -4.24
N PHE A 207 18.04 2.30 -3.65
CA PHE A 207 18.20 2.61 -2.24
C PHE A 207 17.50 3.92 -1.80
N LEU A 208 17.29 4.88 -2.72
CA LEU A 208 16.64 6.16 -2.39
C LEU A 208 15.21 5.97 -1.88
N PHE A 209 14.49 4.96 -2.40
CA PHE A 209 13.12 4.66 -2.01
C PHE A 209 13.00 3.73 -0.80
N LYS A 210 14.12 3.23 -0.25
CA LYS A 210 14.11 2.42 0.99
C LYS A 210 13.83 3.24 2.23
N ASN A 211 14.14 4.53 2.21
CA ASN A 211 13.82 5.48 3.27
C ASN A 211 13.54 6.84 2.63
N THR A 212 12.27 7.08 2.28
CA THR A 212 11.86 8.32 1.61
C THR A 212 11.72 9.50 2.57
N LYS A 213 11.67 9.23 3.88
CA LYS A 213 11.68 10.24 4.92
C LYS A 213 13.12 10.77 5.13
N GLY A 214 13.27 12.08 5.20
CA GLY A 214 14.57 12.72 5.38
C GLY A 214 15.34 12.95 4.08
N LEU A 215 16.66 12.72 4.10
CA LEU A 215 17.59 13.13 3.03
C LEU A 215 17.16 12.64 1.65
N ASN A 216 16.86 11.34 1.49
CA ASN A 216 16.52 10.79 0.19
C ASN A 216 15.26 11.44 -0.40
N GLY A 217 14.26 11.78 0.43
CA GLY A 217 13.07 12.50 -0.02
C GLY A 217 13.40 13.84 -0.68
N TYR A 218 14.36 14.59 -0.13
CA TYR A 218 14.84 15.83 -0.75
C TYR A 218 15.59 15.58 -2.06
N LEU A 219 16.38 14.51 -2.14
CA LEU A 219 17.11 14.15 -3.37
C LEU A 219 16.16 13.69 -4.48
N ILE A 220 15.14 12.89 -4.12
CA ILE A 220 14.07 12.44 -5.02
C ILE A 220 13.28 13.65 -5.52
N ASP A 221 12.87 14.55 -4.63
CA ASP A 221 12.16 15.78 -4.99
C ASP A 221 12.96 16.59 -6.01
N ASP A 222 14.24 16.84 -5.74
CA ASP A 222 15.09 17.63 -6.64
C ASP A 222 15.27 16.97 -8.01
N ILE A 223 15.48 15.64 -8.07
CA ILE A 223 15.60 14.92 -9.35
C ILE A 223 14.28 14.97 -10.13
N ILE A 224 13.18 14.56 -9.50
CA ILE A 224 11.88 14.44 -10.16
C ILE A 224 11.35 15.82 -10.56
N GLN A 225 11.43 16.83 -9.71
CA GLN A 225 10.92 18.17 -10.00
C GLN A 225 11.79 18.93 -11.01
N THR A 226 13.06 18.57 -11.15
CA THR A 226 13.90 19.10 -12.26
C THR A 226 13.36 18.66 -13.62
N LYS A 227 12.86 17.42 -13.72
CA LYS A 227 12.29 16.88 -14.95
C LYS A 227 10.79 17.20 -15.11
N TYR A 228 10.03 17.11 -14.03
CA TYR A 228 8.58 17.29 -13.96
C TYR A 228 8.21 18.26 -12.81
N PRO A 229 8.31 19.59 -13.03
CA PRO A 229 8.13 20.59 -11.98
C PRO A 229 6.75 20.57 -11.29
N GLU A 230 5.73 20.09 -11.99
CA GLU A 230 4.34 20.01 -11.50
C GLU A 230 4.12 18.86 -10.48
N ILE A 231 5.10 17.96 -10.33
CA ILE A 231 4.96 16.84 -9.39
C ILE A 231 5.12 17.35 -7.96
N PRO A 232 4.11 17.15 -7.09
CA PRO A 232 4.22 17.48 -5.67
C PRO A 232 5.35 16.69 -5.02
N SER A 233 5.98 17.25 -4.00
CA SER A 233 7.05 16.59 -3.26
C SER A 233 6.59 15.23 -2.69
N ILE A 234 7.43 14.20 -2.76
CA ILE A 234 7.14 12.86 -2.20
C ILE A 234 6.87 12.94 -0.70
N ARG A 235 7.50 13.90 -0.02
CA ARG A 235 7.35 14.15 1.42
C ARG A 235 5.93 14.54 1.79
N THR A 236 5.19 15.21 0.89
CA THR A 236 3.76 15.51 1.11
C THR A 236 2.87 14.26 1.20
N PHE A 237 3.36 13.12 0.70
CA PHE A 237 2.68 11.82 0.77
C PHE A 237 3.13 11.04 2.00
N VAL A 238 4.45 10.98 2.27
CA VAL A 238 5.03 10.07 3.27
C VAL A 238 5.13 10.67 4.67
N ASP A 239 5.24 12.00 4.83
CA ASP A 239 5.42 12.62 6.15
C ASP A 239 4.19 12.46 7.07
N LYS A 240 3.01 12.23 6.48
CA LYS A 240 1.76 11.99 7.21
C LYS A 240 1.56 10.54 7.64
N THR A 241 2.43 9.61 7.23
CA THR A 241 2.28 8.18 7.53
C THR A 241 3.06 7.81 8.79
N ASP A 242 2.45 6.96 9.61
CA ASP A 242 2.99 6.54 10.90
C ASP A 242 3.36 5.04 10.96
N ASN A 243 3.17 4.32 9.84
CA ASN A 243 3.51 2.92 9.67
C ASN A 243 3.98 2.63 8.23
N GLU A 244 4.72 1.54 8.08
CA GLU A 244 5.37 1.18 6.82
C GLU A 244 4.37 0.83 5.71
N ASP A 245 3.25 0.18 6.03
CA ASP A 245 2.25 -0.19 5.03
C ASP A 245 1.59 1.07 4.43
N ASP A 246 1.19 2.04 5.26
CA ASP A 246 0.66 3.33 4.81
C ASP A 246 1.71 4.13 4.02
N GLU A 247 3.00 4.05 4.41
CA GLU A 247 4.10 4.65 3.64
C GLU A 247 4.25 4.03 2.25
N LEU A 248 4.15 2.71 2.13
CA LEU A 248 4.21 2.02 0.84
C LEU A 248 3.08 2.45 -0.09
N PHE A 249 1.85 2.57 0.43
CA PHE A 249 0.73 3.12 -0.33
C PHE A 249 0.97 4.58 -0.75
N ALA A 250 1.49 5.41 0.16
CA ALA A 250 1.81 6.80 -0.13
C ALA A 250 2.88 6.95 -1.22
N ILE A 251 3.92 6.10 -1.19
CA ILE A 251 4.96 6.03 -2.23
C ILE A 251 4.35 5.61 -3.57
N ASN A 252 3.50 4.58 -3.59
CA ASN A 252 2.84 4.13 -4.83
C ASN A 252 1.98 5.24 -5.45
N GLU A 253 1.21 5.98 -4.64
CA GLU A 253 0.42 7.12 -5.13
C GLU A 253 1.30 8.26 -5.69
N TYR A 254 2.48 8.48 -5.10
CA TYR A 254 3.47 9.39 -5.66
C TYR A 254 4.02 8.88 -7.00
N GLN A 255 4.40 7.61 -7.08
CA GLN A 255 4.93 6.97 -8.29
C GLN A 255 3.94 7.06 -9.46
N LYS A 256 2.64 6.84 -9.20
CA LYS A 256 1.57 7.01 -10.19
C LYS A 256 1.54 8.40 -10.82
N LYS A 257 1.71 9.45 -10.02
CA LYS A 257 1.76 10.82 -10.53
C LYS A 257 2.96 11.04 -11.46
N VAL A 258 4.11 10.46 -11.12
CA VAL A 258 5.30 10.52 -11.96
C VAL A 258 5.11 9.71 -13.25
N TRP A 259 4.60 8.48 -13.15
CA TRP A 259 4.30 7.63 -14.32
C TRP A 259 3.31 8.30 -15.27
N PHE A 260 2.31 9.02 -14.75
CA PHE A 260 1.41 9.84 -15.59
C PHE A 260 2.16 10.85 -16.46
N GLN A 261 3.12 11.58 -15.89
CA GLN A 261 3.93 12.52 -16.66
C GLN A 261 4.86 11.83 -17.65
N MET A 262 5.51 10.73 -17.24
CA MET A 262 6.37 9.93 -18.12
C MET A 262 5.60 9.40 -19.34
N ASN A 263 4.40 8.84 -19.12
CA ASN A 263 3.55 8.31 -20.19
C ASN A 263 3.02 9.42 -21.11
N ASN A 264 2.77 10.63 -20.57
CA ASN A 264 2.41 11.78 -21.40
C ASN A 264 3.58 12.24 -22.29
N GLU A 265 4.80 12.28 -21.76
CA GLU A 265 6.00 12.62 -22.53
C GLU A 265 6.27 11.58 -23.62
N GLN A 266 6.18 10.29 -23.29
CA GLN A 266 6.35 9.20 -24.24
C GLN A 266 5.36 9.29 -25.41
N ARG A 267 4.07 9.50 -25.12
CA ARG A 267 3.04 9.66 -26.15
C ARG A 267 3.31 10.85 -27.06
N LYS A 268 3.75 11.99 -26.52
CA LYS A 268 4.13 13.16 -27.35
C LYS A 268 5.25 12.81 -28.33
N ARG A 269 6.30 12.14 -27.86
CA ARG A 269 7.42 11.67 -28.70
C ARG A 269 6.99 10.69 -29.79
N GLU A 270 5.99 9.86 -29.53
CA GLU A 270 5.43 8.93 -30.52
C GLU A 270 4.59 9.64 -31.59
N HIS A 271 3.90 10.75 -31.26
CA HIS A 271 3.14 11.54 -32.23
C HIS A 271 4.02 12.45 -33.11
N GLU A 272 5.23 12.75 -32.66
CA GLU A 272 6.21 13.58 -33.38
C GLU A 272 7.10 12.78 -34.36
N LYS A 273 7.00 11.44 -34.35
CA LYS A 273 7.71 10.52 -35.26
C LYS A 273 6.83 10.10 -36.43
#